data_AF-A0A067TXY5-F1
#
_entry.id   AF-A0A067TXY5-F1
#
_cell.length_a   1.000
_cell.length_b   1.000
_cell.length_c   1.000
_cell.angle_alpha   90.00
_cell.angle_beta   90.00
_cell.angle_gamma   90.00
#
_symmetry.space_group_name_H-M   'P 1'
#
loop_
_entity.id
_entity.type
_entity.pdbx_description
1 polymer ?
#
loop_
_entity_poly.entity_id
_entity_poly.type
_entity_poly.pdbx_seq_one_letter_code
_entity_poly.pdbx_strand_id
1 'polypeptide(L)'
;MITKVEKEKSDVQLAQILSRILLALRYAREKPDLEEVAKKRGIMVELMKKWIRAGQNYARLACAGSVYLLLMIAHVDGLHTTITRMSIDNMKNLLQILMHPNPDTDEGRYVVETVIPTISELRRKYPTTMASIFSDPGIPPVSCPDLPTSEAFFRSFLPDLAYLRPRNPIAWRECLSFVEHVPSRDRTLVLDTVTQEARKETDA
;
A
#
# COMPACT_ATOMS: atom_id res chain seq x y z
N MET A 1 22.16 7.74 7.85
CA MET A 1 22.77 7.81 6.50
C MET A 1 22.50 6.45 5.86
N ILE A 2 21.48 6.35 5.00
CA ILE A 2 21.13 5.08 4.34
C ILE A 2 22.19 4.81 3.27
N THR A 3 22.78 3.62 3.28
CA THR A 3 23.78 3.25 2.27
C THR A 3 23.12 3.09 0.90
N LYS A 4 23.87 3.29 -0.18
CA LYS A 4 23.35 3.12 -1.55
C LYS A 4 22.69 1.74 -1.75
N VAL A 5 23.28 0.70 -1.15
CA VAL A 5 22.79 -0.69 -1.21
C VAL A 5 21.47 -0.88 -0.47
N GLU A 6 21.32 -0.29 0.72
CA GLU A 6 20.05 -0.35 1.47
C GLU A 6 18.93 0.37 0.72
N LYS A 7 19.23 1.49 0.07
CA LYS A 7 18.27 2.21 -0.76
C LYS A 7 17.79 1.36 -1.94
N GLU A 8 18.72 0.77 -2.71
CA GLU A 8 18.37 -0.10 -3.85
C GLU A 8 17.51 -1.29 -3.40
N LYS A 9 17.83 -1.89 -2.24
CA LYS A 9 17.03 -2.99 -1.68
C LYS A 9 15.59 -2.56 -1.33
N SER A 10 15.41 -1.39 -0.73
CA SER A 10 14.08 -0.85 -0.39
C SER A 10 13.27 -0.48 -1.63
N ASP A 11 13.92 0.07 -2.67
CA ASP A 11 13.27 0.41 -3.93
C ASP A 11 12.75 -0.85 -4.64
N VAL A 12 13.55 -1.93 -4.68
CA VAL A 12 13.11 -3.24 -5.21
C VAL A 12 11.95 -3.82 -4.39
N GLN A 13 12.01 -3.75 -3.06
CA GLN A 13 10.91 -4.23 -2.20
C GLN A 13 9.63 -3.43 -2.44
N LEU A 14 9.73 -2.12 -2.60
CA LEU A 14 8.59 -1.27 -2.91
C LEU A 14 8.00 -1.63 -4.28
N ALA A 15 8.83 -1.82 -5.32
CA ALA A 15 8.38 -2.25 -6.64
C ALA A 15 7.57 -3.56 -6.55
N GLN A 16 8.07 -4.54 -5.81
CA GLN A 16 7.40 -5.82 -5.60
C GLN A 16 6.07 -5.68 -4.85
N ILE A 17 6.00 -4.81 -3.83
CA ILE A 17 4.76 -4.51 -3.11
C ILE A 17 3.73 -3.92 -4.07
N LEU A 18 4.12 -2.90 -4.84
CA LEU A 18 3.23 -2.21 -5.77
C LEU A 18 2.75 -3.12 -6.91
N SER A 19 3.65 -3.92 -7.48
CA SER A 19 3.35 -4.94 -8.50
C SER A 19 2.30 -5.94 -7.99
N ARG A 20 2.46 -6.44 -6.76
CA ARG A 20 1.50 -7.36 -6.14
C ARG A 20 0.13 -6.70 -5.91
N ILE A 21 0.10 -5.45 -5.45
CA ILE A 21 -1.15 -4.70 -5.31
C ILE A 21 -1.84 -4.57 -6.67
N LEU A 22 -1.11 -4.17 -7.71
CA LEU A 22 -1.66 -4.00 -9.04
C LEU A 22 -2.25 -5.30 -9.59
N LEU A 23 -1.52 -6.42 -9.42
CA LEU A 23 -2.03 -7.76 -9.75
C LEU A 23 -3.34 -8.07 -9.01
N ALA A 24 -3.41 -7.80 -7.72
CA ALA A 24 -4.61 -8.02 -6.91
C ALA A 24 -5.79 -7.14 -7.34
N LEU A 25 -5.54 -5.87 -7.67
CA LEU A 25 -6.56 -4.93 -8.16
C LEU A 25 -7.11 -5.36 -9.53
N ARG A 26 -6.23 -5.72 -10.48
CA ARG A 26 -6.63 -6.26 -11.78
C ARG A 26 -7.45 -7.53 -11.63
N TYR A 27 -7.01 -8.45 -10.77
CA TYR A 27 -7.75 -9.68 -10.47
C TYR A 27 -9.14 -9.40 -9.89
N ALA A 28 -9.26 -8.46 -8.95
CA ALA A 28 -10.55 -8.09 -8.36
C ALA A 28 -11.52 -7.47 -9.38
N ARG A 29 -11.00 -6.69 -10.34
CA ARG A 29 -11.77 -6.01 -11.39
C ARG A 29 -12.22 -6.96 -12.50
N GLU A 30 -11.29 -7.74 -13.04
CA GLU A 30 -11.50 -8.51 -14.27
C GLU A 30 -11.93 -9.95 -13.98
N LYS A 31 -11.64 -10.46 -12.78
CA LYS A 31 -11.88 -11.86 -12.37
C LYS A 31 -11.45 -12.87 -13.45
N PRO A 32 -10.23 -12.77 -14.00
CA PRO A 32 -9.78 -13.65 -15.06
C PRO A 32 -9.64 -15.09 -14.55
N ASP A 33 -9.67 -16.05 -15.47
CA ASP A 33 -9.32 -17.44 -15.16
C ASP A 33 -7.85 -17.52 -14.72
N LEU A 34 -7.62 -17.88 -13.47
CA LEU A 34 -6.28 -17.98 -12.89
C LEU A 34 -5.42 -19.03 -13.58
N GLU A 35 -6.01 -20.12 -14.07
CA GLU A 35 -5.27 -21.19 -14.74
C GLU A 35 -4.71 -20.69 -16.08
N GLU A 36 -5.53 -19.94 -16.83
CA GLU A 36 -5.12 -19.35 -18.08
C GLU A 36 -4.03 -18.30 -17.89
N VAL A 37 -4.20 -17.39 -16.92
CA VAL A 37 -3.19 -16.35 -16.63
C VAL A 37 -1.89 -16.98 -16.13
N ALA A 38 -1.96 -17.99 -15.27
CA ALA A 38 -0.78 -18.70 -14.77
C ALA A 38 -0.03 -19.43 -15.89
N LYS A 39 -0.77 -20.10 -16.79
CA LYS A 39 -0.21 -20.76 -17.97
C LYS A 39 0.48 -19.76 -18.90
N LYS A 40 -0.15 -18.62 -19.20
CA LYS A 40 0.43 -17.57 -20.06
C LYS A 40 1.76 -17.04 -19.52
N ARG A 41 1.89 -16.93 -18.20
CA ARG A 41 3.09 -16.44 -17.50
C ARG A 41 4.11 -17.54 -17.18
N GLY A 42 3.81 -18.80 -17.49
CA GLY A 42 4.68 -19.94 -17.16
C GLY A 42 4.90 -20.16 -15.66
N ILE A 43 3.94 -19.77 -14.81
CA ILE A 43 4.03 -19.93 -13.34
C ILE A 43 2.96 -20.88 -12.81
N MET A 44 3.21 -21.42 -11.61
CA MET A 44 2.23 -22.25 -10.92
C MET A 44 1.05 -21.41 -10.44
N VAL A 45 -0.17 -21.92 -10.60
CA VAL A 45 -1.41 -21.28 -10.10
C VAL A 45 -1.32 -20.96 -8.61
N GLU A 46 -0.73 -21.86 -7.81
CA GLU A 46 -0.54 -21.64 -6.38
C GLU A 46 0.41 -20.48 -6.06
N LEU A 47 1.41 -20.23 -6.91
CA LEU A 47 2.28 -19.06 -6.77
C LEU A 47 1.50 -17.77 -7.08
N MET A 48 0.67 -17.79 -8.12
CA MET A 48 -0.21 -16.66 -8.46
C MET A 48 -1.20 -16.33 -7.35
N LYS A 49 -1.85 -17.34 -6.77
CA LYS A 49 -2.74 -17.17 -5.59
C LYS A 49 -2.01 -16.53 -4.42
N LYS A 50 -0.76 -16.94 -4.15
CA LYS A 50 0.08 -16.34 -3.10
C LYS A 50 0.37 -14.86 -3.39
N TRP A 51 0.70 -14.51 -4.63
CA TRP A 51 0.97 -13.12 -5.02
C TRP A 51 -0.28 -12.24 -4.91
N ILE A 52 -1.43 -12.72 -5.39
CA ILE A 52 -2.71 -12.03 -5.26
C ILE A 52 -3.04 -11.80 -3.78
N ARG A 53 -2.93 -12.84 -2.93
CA ARG A 53 -3.15 -12.71 -1.49
C ARG A 53 -2.21 -11.70 -0.84
N ALA A 54 -0.93 -11.70 -1.19
CA ALA A 54 0.03 -10.72 -0.71
C ALA A 54 -0.37 -9.29 -1.13
N GLY A 55 -0.74 -9.10 -2.40
CA GLY A 55 -1.24 -7.83 -2.92
C GLY A 55 -2.46 -7.31 -2.18
N GLN A 56 -3.43 -8.19 -1.92
CA GLN A 56 -4.61 -7.84 -1.14
C GLN A 56 -4.23 -7.45 0.30
N ASN A 57 -3.29 -8.15 0.96
CA ASN A 57 -2.82 -7.76 2.29
C ASN A 57 -2.21 -6.35 2.31
N TYR A 58 -1.36 -6.02 1.33
CA TYR A 58 -0.81 -4.67 1.23
C TYR A 58 -1.88 -3.62 0.92
N ALA A 59 -2.84 -3.92 0.04
CA ALA A 59 -3.95 -3.02 -0.26
C ALA A 59 -4.85 -2.78 0.97
N ARG A 60 -5.08 -3.80 1.81
CA ARG A 60 -5.77 -3.64 3.10
C ARG A 60 -5.00 -2.69 4.03
N LEU A 61 -3.68 -2.85 4.15
CA LEU A 61 -2.84 -1.96 4.96
C LEU A 61 -2.83 -0.53 4.42
N ALA A 62 -2.78 -0.35 3.11
CA ALA A 62 -2.86 0.96 2.47
C ALA A 62 -4.23 1.62 2.73
N CYS A 63 -5.30 0.83 2.73
CA CYS A 63 -6.65 1.27 3.09
C CYS A 63 -6.74 1.73 4.56
N ALA A 64 -6.20 0.93 5.50
CA ALA A 64 -6.32 1.21 6.93
C ALA A 64 -5.34 2.27 7.45
N GLY A 65 -4.10 2.30 6.94
CA GLY A 65 -3.10 3.27 7.34
C GLY A 65 -3.04 4.42 6.36
N SER A 66 -2.36 4.17 5.24
CA SER A 66 -2.25 5.02 4.07
C SER A 66 -1.33 4.32 3.07
N VAL A 67 -1.27 4.74 1.80
CA VAL A 67 -0.26 4.26 0.86
C VAL A 67 1.17 4.50 1.36
N TYR A 68 1.39 5.56 2.16
CA TYR A 68 2.70 5.86 2.75
C TYR A 68 3.17 4.81 3.76
N LEU A 69 2.24 4.02 4.33
CA LEU A 69 2.60 2.88 5.17
C LEU A 69 3.35 1.80 4.38
N LEU A 70 3.08 1.67 3.07
CA LEU A 70 3.80 0.74 2.20
C LEU A 70 5.27 1.13 2.04
N LEU A 71 5.57 2.43 2.01
CA LEU A 71 6.94 2.93 2.00
C LEU A 71 7.66 2.48 3.27
N MET A 72 7.03 2.63 4.43
CA MET A 72 7.60 2.17 5.70
C MET A 72 7.85 0.66 5.68
N ILE A 73 6.90 -0.13 5.18
CA ILE A 73 7.03 -1.59 5.07
C ILE A 73 8.19 -2.01 4.16
N ALA A 74 8.43 -1.29 3.06
CA ALA A 74 9.54 -1.55 2.15
C ALA A 74 10.92 -1.22 2.74
N HIS A 75 10.97 -0.34 3.75
CA HIS A 75 12.23 0.09 4.38
C HIS A 75 12.57 -0.69 5.66
N VAL A 76 11.61 -1.38 6.26
CA VAL A 76 11.85 -2.20 7.46
C VAL A 76 12.14 -3.63 7.06
N ASP A 77 13.36 -4.07 7.32
CA ASP A 77 13.83 -5.41 6.98
C ASP A 77 12.93 -6.51 7.58
N GLY A 78 12.54 -7.46 6.73
CA GLY A 78 11.69 -8.60 7.10
C GLY A 78 10.20 -8.29 7.25
N LEU A 79 9.78 -7.03 7.32
CA LEU A 79 8.37 -6.68 7.51
C LEU A 79 7.50 -7.10 6.33
N HIS A 80 7.99 -6.95 5.10
CA HIS A 80 7.27 -7.42 3.91
C HIS A 80 6.98 -8.93 3.98
N THR A 81 7.93 -9.75 4.46
CA THR A 81 7.76 -11.20 4.64
C THR A 81 6.69 -11.51 5.69
N THR A 82 6.70 -10.79 6.80
CA THR A 82 5.68 -10.92 7.85
C THR A 82 4.28 -10.61 7.30
N ILE A 83 4.13 -9.53 6.53
CA ILE A 83 2.84 -9.13 5.95
C ILE A 83 2.33 -10.16 4.93
N THR A 84 3.20 -10.70 4.08
CA THR A 84 2.77 -11.70 3.08
C THR A 84 2.29 -13.02 3.71
N ARG A 85 2.84 -13.38 4.88
CA ARG A 85 2.50 -14.62 5.60
C ARG A 85 1.36 -14.45 6.61
N MET A 86 0.91 -13.22 6.84
CA MET A 86 -0.13 -12.93 7.82
C MET A 86 -1.46 -13.63 7.47
N SER A 87 -2.09 -14.23 8.49
CA SER A 87 -3.45 -14.76 8.39
C SER A 87 -4.46 -13.62 8.18
N ILE A 88 -5.63 -13.95 7.64
CA ILE A 88 -6.69 -12.96 7.48
C ILE A 88 -7.07 -12.36 8.84
N ASP A 89 -7.20 -13.15 9.90
CA ASP A 89 -7.63 -12.68 11.22
C ASP A 89 -6.61 -11.77 11.89
N ASN A 90 -5.32 -12.11 11.80
CA ASN A 90 -4.25 -11.23 12.29
C ASN A 90 -4.23 -9.92 11.50
N MET A 91 -4.47 -9.98 10.19
CA MET A 91 -4.61 -8.79 9.37
C MET A 91 -5.83 -7.97 9.83
N LYS A 92 -7.01 -8.56 10.07
CA LYS A 92 -8.18 -7.82 10.58
C LYS A 92 -7.87 -7.07 11.87
N ASN A 93 -7.20 -7.73 12.82
CA ASN A 93 -6.82 -7.12 14.10
C ASN A 93 -5.87 -5.94 13.89
N LEU A 94 -4.84 -6.12 13.06
CA LEU A 94 -3.90 -5.05 12.71
C LEU A 94 -4.60 -3.84 12.07
N LEU A 95 -5.52 -4.08 11.14
CA LEU A 95 -6.28 -3.01 10.49
C LEU A 95 -7.17 -2.25 11.49
N GLN A 96 -7.77 -2.94 12.47
CA GLN A 96 -8.57 -2.30 13.52
C GLN A 96 -7.71 -1.42 14.43
N ILE A 97 -6.50 -1.88 14.80
CA ILE A 97 -5.54 -1.11 15.59
C ILE A 97 -5.10 0.13 14.81
N LEU A 98 -4.79 0.01 13.52
CA LEU A 98 -4.42 1.15 12.68
C LEU A 98 -5.57 2.17 12.56
N MET A 99 -6.78 1.71 12.26
CA MET A 99 -7.93 2.60 12.05
C MET A 99 -8.39 3.28 13.33
N HIS A 100 -8.34 2.57 14.46
CA HIS A 100 -8.86 3.03 15.72
C HIS A 100 -7.93 2.65 16.89
N PRO A 101 -6.73 3.26 16.94
CA PRO A 101 -5.75 2.91 17.95
C PRO A 101 -6.27 3.23 19.35
N ASN A 102 -6.01 2.32 20.30
CA ASN A 102 -6.27 2.54 21.71
C ASN A 102 -4.97 3.02 22.38
N PRO A 103 -4.86 4.29 22.84
CA PRO A 103 -3.64 4.80 23.46
C PRO A 103 -3.26 4.09 24.77
N ASP A 104 -4.18 3.32 25.34
CA ASP A 104 -3.93 2.54 26.56
C ASP A 104 -3.21 1.21 26.30
N THR A 105 -3.12 0.75 25.05
CA THR A 105 -2.34 -0.44 24.67
C THR A 105 -1.03 -0.05 24.01
N ASP A 106 -0.01 -0.91 24.11
CA ASP A 106 1.31 -0.64 23.54
C ASP A 106 1.25 -0.46 22.02
N GLU A 107 0.47 -1.27 21.31
CA GLU A 107 0.33 -1.19 19.87
C GLU A 107 -0.42 0.08 19.43
N GLY A 108 -1.49 0.44 20.15
CA GLY A 108 -2.24 1.66 19.83
C GLY A 108 -1.43 2.92 20.14
N ARG A 109 -0.67 2.91 21.24
CA ARG A 109 0.30 3.96 21.57
C ARG A 109 1.35 4.11 20.47
N TYR A 110 1.95 3.01 20.01
CA TYR A 110 2.92 3.04 18.90
C TYR A 110 2.31 3.63 17.61
N VAL A 111 1.06 3.31 17.30
CA VAL A 111 0.37 3.89 16.14
C VAL A 111 0.21 5.41 16.29
N VAL A 112 -0.25 5.87 17.46
CA VAL A 112 -0.49 7.30 17.73
C VAL A 112 0.82 8.10 17.78
N GLU A 113 1.85 7.57 18.43
CA GLU A 113 3.10 8.30 18.69
C GLU A 113 4.10 8.20 17.54
N THR A 114 4.04 7.13 16.73
CA THR A 114 5.05 6.88 15.67
C THR A 114 4.43 6.83 14.29
N VAL A 115 3.43 5.97 14.07
CA VAL A 115 2.93 5.68 12.72
C VAL A 115 2.18 6.89 12.13
N ILE A 116 1.22 7.44 12.87
CA ILE A 116 0.40 8.57 12.41
C ILE A 116 1.26 9.82 12.14
N PRO A 117 2.17 10.25 13.04
CA PRO A 117 3.05 11.39 12.77
C PRO A 117 3.95 11.17 11.55
N THR A 118 4.49 9.96 11.38
CA THR A 118 5.32 9.62 10.21
C THR A 118 4.51 9.73 8.91
N ILE A 119 3.28 9.20 8.89
CA ILE A 119 2.38 9.31 7.73
C ILE A 119 2.03 10.78 7.46
N SER A 120 1.73 11.57 8.49
CA SER A 120 1.44 13.01 8.40
C SER A 120 2.58 13.78 7.73
N GLU A 121 3.81 13.48 8.09
CA GLU A 121 5.01 14.08 7.48
C GLU A 121 5.22 13.61 6.03
N LEU A 122 5.10 12.30 5.76
CA LEU A 122 5.27 11.75 4.42
C LEU A 122 4.23 12.30 3.43
N ARG A 123 2.97 12.45 3.85
CA ARG A 123 1.89 13.04 3.04
C ARG A 123 2.21 14.48 2.61
N ARG A 124 2.74 15.28 3.54
CA ARG A 124 3.15 16.67 3.27
C ARG A 124 4.39 16.73 2.38
N LYS A 125 5.36 15.86 2.65
CA LYS A 125 6.62 15.84 1.90
C LYS A 125 6.42 15.34 0.49
N TYR A 126 5.66 14.26 0.27
CA TYR A 126 5.58 13.54 -1.00
C TYR A 126 4.14 13.40 -1.49
N PRO A 127 3.48 14.50 -1.89
CA PRO A 127 2.15 14.41 -2.46
C PRO A 127 2.21 13.59 -3.76
N THR A 128 1.39 12.54 -3.83
CA THR A 128 1.36 11.61 -4.96
C THR A 128 -0.07 11.17 -5.25
N THR A 129 -0.27 10.53 -6.39
CA THR A 129 -1.56 9.96 -6.81
C THR A 129 -1.43 8.46 -7.07
N MET A 130 -2.56 7.74 -7.01
CA MET A 130 -2.58 6.30 -7.33
C MET A 130 -2.09 6.06 -8.76
N ALA A 131 -2.49 6.91 -9.71
CA ALA A 131 -2.03 6.84 -11.09
C ALA A 131 -0.50 6.96 -11.20
N SER A 132 0.14 7.87 -10.45
CA SER A 132 1.62 7.99 -10.46
C SER A 132 2.32 6.84 -9.74
N ILE A 133 1.71 6.23 -8.71
CA ILE A 133 2.32 5.10 -7.98
C ILE A 133 2.29 3.82 -8.83
N PHE A 134 1.16 3.51 -9.45
CA PHE A 134 0.98 2.27 -10.19
C PHE A 134 1.33 2.40 -11.67
N SER A 135 1.34 3.63 -12.21
CA SER A 135 1.49 3.97 -13.63
C SER A 135 0.72 3.05 -14.58
N ASP A 136 -0.51 2.71 -14.17
CA ASP A 136 -1.45 1.90 -14.93
C ASP A 136 -2.58 2.81 -15.43
N PRO A 137 -2.87 2.83 -16.75
CA PRO A 137 -3.87 3.74 -17.32
C PRO A 137 -5.30 3.44 -16.85
N GLY A 138 -5.56 2.24 -16.31
CA GLY A 138 -6.82 1.85 -15.72
C GLY A 138 -6.97 2.25 -14.25
N ILE A 139 -5.99 2.94 -13.67
CA ILE A 139 -6.04 3.44 -12.29
C ILE A 139 -6.34 4.95 -12.30
N PRO A 140 -7.41 5.41 -11.62
CA PRO A 140 -7.74 6.83 -11.56
C PRO A 140 -6.67 7.63 -10.81
N PRO A 141 -6.52 8.94 -11.10
CA PRO A 141 -5.56 9.83 -10.43
C PRO A 141 -6.04 10.25 -9.03
N VAL A 142 -6.35 9.27 -8.17
CA VAL A 142 -6.79 9.48 -6.79
C VAL A 142 -5.64 10.04 -5.96
N SER A 143 -5.89 11.14 -5.25
CA SER A 143 -4.91 11.75 -4.33
C SER A 143 -4.62 10.82 -3.15
N CYS A 144 -3.36 10.41 -2.99
CA CYS A 144 -2.94 9.56 -1.87
C CYS A 144 -2.86 10.31 -0.52
N PRO A 145 -2.50 11.63 -0.48
CA PRO A 145 -2.63 12.41 0.74
C PRO A 145 -4.06 12.52 1.25
N ASP A 146 -5.07 12.54 0.39
CA ASP A 146 -6.47 12.52 0.83
C ASP A 146 -6.83 11.11 1.33
N LEU A 147 -6.77 10.92 2.66
CA LEU A 147 -7.01 9.61 3.26
C LEU A 147 -8.43 9.10 2.99
N PRO A 148 -9.52 9.87 3.20
CA PRO A 148 -10.86 9.43 2.81
C PRO A 148 -10.96 8.96 1.36
N THR A 149 -10.41 9.73 0.41
CA THR A 149 -10.52 9.39 -1.03
C THR A 149 -9.67 8.16 -1.39
N SER A 150 -8.45 8.08 -0.89
CA SER A 150 -7.59 6.90 -1.11
C SER A 150 -8.10 5.64 -0.40
N GLU A 151 -8.71 5.78 0.77
CA GLU A 151 -9.39 4.69 1.47
C GLU A 151 -10.58 4.18 0.65
N ALA A 152 -11.43 5.08 0.14
CA ALA A 152 -12.57 4.72 -0.72
C ALA A 152 -12.11 3.95 -1.96
N PHE A 153 -11.00 4.37 -2.58
CA PHE A 153 -10.39 3.65 -3.70
C PHE A 153 -10.04 2.20 -3.34
N PHE A 154 -9.35 1.93 -2.23
CA PHE A 154 -9.02 0.54 -1.88
C PHE A 154 -10.25 -0.28 -1.46
N ARG A 155 -11.21 0.34 -0.77
CA ARG A 155 -12.46 -0.33 -0.36
C ARG A 155 -13.29 -0.81 -1.55
N SER A 156 -13.26 -0.12 -2.70
CA SER A 156 -14.02 -0.56 -3.88
C SER A 156 -13.54 -1.90 -4.46
N PHE A 157 -12.30 -2.32 -4.17
CA PHE A 157 -11.73 -3.58 -4.65
C PHE A 157 -11.67 -4.67 -3.56
N LEU A 158 -11.90 -4.29 -2.30
CA LEU A 158 -11.78 -5.17 -1.13
C LEU A 158 -13.09 -5.14 -0.34
N PRO A 159 -14.16 -5.77 -0.86
CA PRO A 159 -15.49 -5.73 -0.23
C PRO A 159 -15.48 -6.37 1.16
N ASP A 160 -14.52 -7.26 1.43
CA ASP A 160 -14.34 -7.85 2.75
C ASP A 160 -13.95 -6.82 3.82
N LEU A 161 -13.55 -5.59 3.48
CA LEU A 161 -13.26 -4.54 4.46
C LEU A 161 -14.50 -3.85 5.07
N ALA A 162 -15.72 -4.26 4.69
CA ALA A 162 -16.96 -3.69 5.23
C ALA A 162 -17.09 -3.81 6.77
N TYR A 163 -16.40 -4.76 7.41
CA TYR A 163 -16.40 -4.92 8.87
C TYR A 163 -15.50 -3.89 9.59
N LEU A 164 -14.61 -3.18 8.88
CA LEU A 164 -13.71 -2.24 9.51
C LEU A 164 -14.48 -1.03 10.03
N ARG A 165 -14.20 -0.65 11.27
CA ARG A 165 -14.71 0.60 11.83
C ARG A 165 -14.17 1.78 11.02
N PRO A 166 -14.94 2.89 10.94
CA PRO A 166 -14.41 4.13 10.42
C PRO A 166 -13.15 4.55 11.17
N ARG A 167 -12.25 5.23 10.46
CA ARG A 167 -11.01 5.78 11.04
C ARG A 167 -11.35 6.70 12.21
N ASN A 168 -10.67 6.53 13.34
CA ASN A 168 -10.87 7.40 14.51
C ASN A 168 -10.44 8.83 14.14
N PRO A 169 -11.37 9.81 14.09
CA PRO A 169 -11.09 11.16 13.60
C PRO A 169 -10.25 11.98 14.59
N ILE A 170 -10.19 11.58 15.86
CA ILE A 170 -9.38 12.25 16.88
C ILE A 170 -7.93 11.81 16.73
N ALA A 171 -7.67 10.49 16.71
CA ALA A 171 -6.32 9.97 16.57
C ALA A 171 -5.69 10.37 15.22
N TRP A 172 -6.46 10.33 14.14
CA TRP A 172 -5.98 10.62 12.79
C TRP A 172 -6.14 12.09 12.38
N ARG A 173 -6.44 13.00 13.31
CA ARG A 173 -6.76 14.41 13.00
C ARG A 173 -5.72 15.09 12.10
N GLU A 174 -4.43 14.93 12.40
CA GLU A 174 -3.34 15.50 11.60
C GLU A 174 -3.27 14.92 10.18
N CYS A 175 -3.73 13.69 10.02
CA CYS A 175 -3.78 13.02 8.74
C CYS A 175 -5.08 13.29 7.96
N LEU A 176 -6.09 13.88 8.60
CA LEU A 176 -7.36 14.25 7.98
C LEU A 176 -7.42 15.73 7.61
N SER A 177 -6.43 16.52 8.04
CA SER A 177 -6.29 17.90 7.58
C SER A 177 -5.86 17.96 6.11
N PHE A 178 -6.27 19.04 5.46
CA PHE A 178 -5.88 19.35 4.09
C PHE A 178 -4.35 19.52 4.00
N VAL A 179 -3.76 18.94 2.95
CA VAL A 179 -2.35 19.11 2.62
C VAL A 179 -2.28 19.96 1.37
N GLU A 180 -1.79 21.19 1.50
CA GLU A 180 -1.53 22.06 0.36
C GLU A 180 -0.52 21.40 -0.57
N HIS A 181 -0.93 21.19 -1.82
CA HIS A 181 -0.05 20.72 -2.88
C HIS A 181 0.82 21.86 -3.35
N VAL A 182 2.04 21.97 -2.83
CA VAL A 182 3.08 22.77 -3.47
C VAL A 182 3.66 21.92 -4.61
N PRO A 183 3.44 22.27 -5.89
CA PRO A 183 4.02 21.52 -6.99
C PRO A 183 5.54 21.63 -6.92
N SER A 184 6.18 20.58 -6.40
CA SER A 184 7.63 20.50 -6.30
C SER A 184 8.19 20.20 -7.68
N ARG A 185 8.93 21.16 -8.26
CA ARG A 185 9.44 21.12 -9.64
C ARG A 185 10.50 20.03 -9.93
N ASP A 186 10.92 19.23 -8.94
CA ASP A 186 12.15 18.42 -9.02
C ASP A 186 12.00 16.89 -8.82
N ARG A 187 10.81 16.30 -8.96
CA ARG A 187 10.57 14.93 -8.41
C ARG A 187 10.17 13.82 -9.38
N THR A 188 10.63 13.90 -10.61
CA THR A 188 10.41 12.84 -11.62
C THR A 188 11.28 11.59 -11.37
N LEU A 189 12.30 11.64 -10.52
CA LEU A 189 13.39 10.64 -10.56
C LEU A 189 13.25 9.37 -9.70
N VAL A 190 12.38 9.31 -8.68
CA VAL A 190 12.34 8.13 -7.77
C VAL A 190 11.26 7.12 -8.14
N LEU A 191 10.11 7.58 -8.64
CA LEU A 191 9.01 6.69 -9.04
C LEU A 191 9.22 6.11 -10.44
N ASP A 192 9.84 6.84 -11.37
CA ASP A 192 10.01 6.37 -12.76
C ASP A 192 10.86 5.10 -12.86
N THR A 193 11.90 4.95 -12.03
CA THR A 193 12.77 3.76 -12.03
C THR A 193 12.08 2.54 -11.41
N VAL A 194 11.43 2.71 -10.26
CA VAL A 194 10.65 1.66 -9.56
C VAL A 194 9.48 1.17 -10.43
N THR A 195 8.89 2.07 -11.20
CA THR A 195 7.70 1.76 -12.01
C THR A 195 8.04 1.06 -13.33
N GLN A 196 9.22 1.28 -13.90
CA GLN A 196 9.67 0.54 -15.08
C GLN A 196 9.97 -0.94 -14.79
N GLU A 197 10.43 -1.26 -13.58
CA GLU A 197 10.65 -2.66 -13.16
C GLU A 197 9.34 -3.38 -12.83
N ALA A 198 8.41 -2.71 -12.15
CA ALA A 198 7.09 -3.28 -11.88
C ALA A 198 6.33 -3.63 -13.17
N ARG A 199 6.44 -2.81 -14.23
CA ARG A 199 5.85 -3.12 -15.54
C ARG A 199 6.45 -4.37 -16.18
N LYS A 200 7.76 -4.57 -16.10
CA LYS A 200 8.43 -5.77 -16.65
C LYS A 200 7.97 -7.06 -15.97
N GLU A 201 7.70 -7.04 -14.66
CA GLU A 201 7.15 -8.20 -13.95
C GLU A 201 5.65 -8.40 -14.19
N THR A 202 4.90 -7.33 -14.47
CA THR A 202 3.46 -7.41 -14.69
C THR A 202 3.09 -7.79 -16.12
N ASP A 203 3.92 -7.42 -17.11
CA ASP A 203 3.69 -7.67 -18.55
C ASP A 203 4.43 -8.91 -19.09
N ALA A 204 5.25 -9.58 -18.26
CA ALA A 204 5.80 -10.92 -18.49
C ALA A 204 4.87 -12.02 -17.93
#